data_AF-A0AAV8YTQ3-F1
#
_entry.id   AF-A0AAV8YTQ3-F1
#
_cell.length_a   1.000
_cell.length_b   1.000
_cell.length_c   1.000
_cell.angle_alpha   90.00
_cell.angle_beta   90.00
_cell.angle_gamma   90.00
#
_symmetry.space_group_name_H-M   'P 1'
#
loop_
_entity.id
_entity.type
_entity.pdbx_description
1 polymer ?
#
loop_
_entity_poly.entity_id
_entity_poly.type
_entity_poly.pdbx_seq_one_letter_code
_entity_poly.pdbx_strand_id
1 'polypeptide(L)'
;MAVDWGYSRVNGPDTWQSHFPDCQGERQSPIDINPIDIKTLHGNRKLEWRYIPENIEELVNPGYCWKVHVKGEGSETHPDLPPLNQGTISKIEAQYREMGHARKVPSKRQAVVDDDTKLNLLLALEENPITPARQLARDSNLNHKTMGKYELEQFHCHWGETDDQGSEHTINGTKFAGELHLVHWNTTKYHSFEEAAKHPDGLCVIGLLIKPGKKHHEIDKIVAQLKNIEYKGQSTKISIPLNPANFFPYDTSYYTYQGSLTTPPCSECVIWIVFKEPMEISHDQLAAFRTIKSYCRQDVCPGDEFDGCVKTNCRPTVPIGKREVKECRQ
;
A
#
# COMPACT_ATOMS: atom_id res chain seq x y z
N MET A 1 3.69 -17.29 19.82
CA MET A 1 2.31 -16.83 19.56
C MET A 1 2.42 -15.62 18.67
N ALA A 2 1.59 -15.50 17.62
CA ALA A 2 1.52 -14.26 16.86
C ALA A 2 1.13 -13.13 17.82
N VAL A 3 1.76 -11.97 17.71
CA VAL A 3 1.41 -10.83 18.57
C VAL A 3 0.06 -10.29 18.13
N ASP A 4 -0.87 -10.20 19.06
CA ASP A 4 -2.22 -9.70 18.82
C ASP A 4 -2.18 -8.17 18.63
N TRP A 5 -2.87 -7.68 17.61
CA TRP A 5 -3.02 -6.25 17.31
C TRP A 5 -4.43 -5.98 16.79
N GLY A 6 -4.91 -4.77 16.98
CA GLY A 6 -6.22 -4.33 16.52
C GLY A 6 -6.35 -2.83 16.61
N TYR A 7 -7.57 -2.36 16.93
CA TYR A 7 -7.94 -0.94 17.01
C TYR A 7 -8.67 -0.60 18.30
N SER A 8 -8.71 -1.53 19.26
CA SER A 8 -9.24 -1.24 20.60
C SER A 8 -8.27 -0.37 21.40
N ARG A 9 -8.72 0.14 22.54
CA ARG A 9 -7.89 0.85 23.52
C ARG A 9 -6.69 0.04 24.01
N VAL A 10 -6.76 -1.30 23.95
CA VAL A 10 -5.73 -2.19 24.53
C VAL A 10 -4.68 -2.61 23.50
N ASN A 11 -5.07 -2.83 22.25
CA ASN A 11 -4.20 -3.35 21.19
C ASN A 11 -4.16 -2.46 19.93
N GLY A 12 -4.56 -1.19 20.07
CA GLY A 12 -4.63 -0.18 19.02
C GLY A 12 -3.28 0.39 18.56
N PRO A 13 -3.29 1.31 17.57
CA PRO A 13 -2.09 1.90 16.96
C PRO A 13 -1.01 2.40 17.92
N ASP A 14 -1.40 2.97 19.06
CA ASP A 14 -0.47 3.51 20.06
C ASP A 14 0.42 2.43 20.70
N THR A 15 0.00 1.17 20.65
CA THR A 15 0.75 0.04 21.21
C THR A 15 1.57 -0.71 20.17
N TRP A 16 1.28 -0.58 18.87
CA TRP A 16 1.89 -1.41 17.82
C TRP A 16 3.42 -1.36 17.82
N GLN A 17 4.00 -0.18 18.04
CA GLN A 17 5.46 0.01 18.07
C GLN A 17 6.20 -0.86 19.10
N SER A 18 5.54 -1.27 20.19
CA SER A 18 6.16 -2.12 21.21
C SER A 18 6.39 -3.56 20.72
N HIS A 19 5.66 -3.96 19.67
CA HIS A 19 5.62 -5.31 19.13
C HIS A 19 6.10 -5.40 17.69
N PHE A 20 5.96 -4.31 16.93
CA PHE A 20 6.31 -4.16 15.53
C PHE A 20 7.24 -2.95 15.38
N PRO A 21 8.56 -3.13 15.50
CA PRO A 21 9.53 -2.04 15.50
C PRO A 21 9.47 -1.15 14.25
N ASP A 22 9.14 -1.75 13.09
CA ASP A 22 8.95 -1.07 11.81
C ASP A 22 7.88 0.04 11.90
N CYS A 23 6.91 -0.04 12.82
CA CYS A 23 5.91 1.01 13.03
C CYS A 23 6.49 2.33 13.57
N GLN A 24 7.77 2.37 13.96
CA GLN A 24 8.53 3.58 14.33
C GLN A 24 9.40 4.13 13.19
N GLY A 25 9.27 3.60 11.97
CA GLY A 25 10.07 4.03 10.83
C GLY A 25 9.91 5.51 10.46
N GLU A 26 10.83 6.04 9.65
CA GLU A 26 10.86 7.45 9.23
C GLU A 26 9.89 7.78 8.08
N ARG A 27 9.39 6.75 7.38
CA ARG A 27 8.49 6.83 6.22
C ARG A 27 7.17 6.12 6.49
N GLN A 28 6.63 6.27 7.69
CA GLN A 28 5.34 5.68 8.07
C GLN A 28 4.15 6.35 7.37
N SER A 29 3.05 5.61 7.24
CA SER A 29 1.75 6.04 6.71
C SER A 29 0.62 5.73 7.71
N PRO A 30 -0.52 6.44 7.67
CA PRO A 30 -0.89 7.51 6.74
C PRO A 30 -0.29 8.88 7.16
N ILE A 31 -0.42 9.88 6.30
CA ILE A 31 0.01 11.27 6.57
C ILE A 31 -1.17 12.25 6.41
N ASP A 32 -1.01 13.47 6.95
CA ASP A 32 -1.80 14.62 6.49
C ASP A 32 -1.17 15.19 5.21
N ILE A 33 -1.98 15.29 4.16
CA ILE A 33 -1.59 15.84 2.87
C ILE A 33 -1.97 17.33 2.89
N ASN A 34 -0.98 18.19 3.13
CA ASN A 34 -1.15 19.64 3.06
C ASN A 34 -0.92 20.14 1.63
N PRO A 35 -1.94 20.64 0.90
CA PRO A 35 -1.81 21.10 -0.48
C PRO A 35 -0.79 22.22 -0.70
N ILE A 36 -0.48 22.99 0.34
CA ILE A 36 0.44 24.14 0.27
C ILE A 36 1.90 23.68 0.09
N ASP A 37 2.25 22.51 0.63
CA ASP A 37 3.62 21.99 0.64
C ASP A 37 3.92 21.06 -0.56
N ILE A 38 3.04 21.04 -1.55
CA ILE A 38 3.08 20.06 -2.64
C ILE A 38 3.82 20.59 -3.85
N LYS A 39 4.79 19.80 -4.32
CA LYS A 39 5.43 20.03 -5.62
C LYS A 39 4.54 19.45 -6.72
N THR A 40 4.05 20.31 -7.61
CA THR A 40 3.37 19.86 -8.83
C THR A 40 4.38 19.21 -9.77
N LEU A 41 4.13 17.96 -10.15
CA LEU A 41 4.87 17.32 -11.22
C LEU A 41 4.33 17.83 -12.56
N HIS A 42 5.20 18.50 -13.32
CA HIS A 42 4.90 18.92 -14.69
C HIS A 42 5.24 17.77 -15.67
N GLY A 43 4.29 17.43 -16.55
CA GLY A 43 4.40 16.37 -17.55
C GLY A 43 3.12 15.54 -17.67
N ASN A 44 2.89 14.92 -18.83
CA ASN A 44 1.73 14.04 -19.08
C ASN A 44 1.94 12.68 -18.39
N ARG A 45 1.91 12.67 -17.06
CA ARG A 45 2.15 11.49 -16.20
C ARG A 45 0.81 10.88 -15.78
N LYS A 46 0.12 10.29 -16.76
CA LYS A 46 -1.19 9.68 -16.55
C LYS A 46 -1.01 8.36 -15.80
N LEU A 47 -1.78 8.18 -14.73
CA LEU A 47 -1.91 6.86 -14.10
C LEU A 47 -2.70 5.97 -15.06
N GLU A 48 -2.10 4.83 -15.40
CA GLU A 48 -2.76 3.81 -16.20
C GLU A 48 -3.11 2.60 -15.35
N TRP A 49 -4.25 1.99 -15.66
CA TRP A 49 -4.73 0.78 -15.01
C TRP A 49 -5.47 -0.10 -16.01
N ARG A 50 -5.48 -1.40 -15.72
CA ARG A 50 -6.29 -2.40 -16.39
C ARG A 50 -6.68 -3.42 -15.34
N TYR A 51 -7.98 -3.66 -15.15
CA TYR A 51 -8.46 -4.69 -14.21
C TYR A 51 -9.34 -5.68 -14.95
N ILE A 52 -9.21 -6.96 -14.58
CA ILE A 52 -9.98 -8.08 -15.11
C ILE A 52 -10.99 -8.49 -14.03
N PRO A 53 -12.29 -8.14 -14.18
CA PRO A 53 -13.32 -8.44 -13.18
C PRO A 53 -13.44 -9.93 -12.81
N GLU A 54 -13.08 -10.83 -13.72
CA GLU A 54 -13.11 -12.28 -13.52
C GLU A 54 -12.05 -12.76 -12.53
N ASN A 55 -11.02 -11.94 -12.25
CA ASN A 55 -9.96 -12.26 -11.30
C ASN A 55 -10.34 -11.92 -9.85
N ILE A 56 -11.52 -11.35 -9.59
CA ILE A 56 -11.96 -11.03 -8.24
C ILE A 56 -12.57 -12.28 -7.60
N GLU A 57 -11.86 -12.90 -6.65
CA GLU A 57 -12.15 -14.29 -6.23
C GLU A 57 -12.97 -14.37 -4.94
N GLU A 58 -12.48 -13.73 -3.87
CA GLU A 58 -12.93 -14.04 -2.50
C GLU A 58 -13.05 -12.78 -1.65
N LEU A 59 -14.18 -12.65 -0.94
CA LEU A 59 -14.41 -11.67 0.12
C LEU A 59 -14.16 -12.35 1.47
N VAL A 60 -13.37 -11.71 2.32
CA VAL A 60 -12.90 -12.26 3.60
C VAL A 60 -13.07 -11.23 4.72
N ASN A 61 -13.42 -11.69 5.91
CA ASN A 61 -13.26 -10.93 7.15
C ASN A 61 -12.02 -11.45 7.91
N PRO A 62 -10.85 -10.80 7.78
CA PRO A 62 -9.66 -11.15 8.55
C PRO A 62 -9.72 -10.75 10.04
N GLY A 63 -10.79 -10.08 10.48
CA GLY A 63 -11.02 -9.65 11.86
C GLY A 63 -10.77 -8.16 12.13
N TYR A 64 -10.35 -7.40 11.12
CA TYR A 64 -10.03 -5.96 11.26
C TYR A 64 -10.55 -5.11 10.09
N CYS A 65 -11.07 -5.71 9.03
CA CYS A 65 -11.72 -5.05 7.91
C CYS A 65 -12.55 -6.10 7.14
N TRP A 66 -13.16 -5.70 6.03
CA TRP A 66 -13.43 -6.62 4.94
C TRP A 66 -12.31 -6.47 3.90
N LYS A 67 -11.94 -7.58 3.25
CA LYS A 67 -10.88 -7.65 2.23
C LYS A 67 -11.33 -8.50 1.07
N VAL A 68 -11.02 -8.09 -0.14
CA VAL A 68 -11.24 -8.87 -1.36
C VAL A 68 -9.89 -9.29 -1.94
N HIS A 69 -9.71 -10.59 -2.13
CA HIS A 69 -8.54 -11.17 -2.79
C HIS A 69 -8.73 -11.22 -4.31
N VAL A 70 -7.65 -10.95 -5.04
CA VAL A 70 -7.62 -10.87 -6.49
C VAL A 70 -6.51 -11.75 -7.02
N LYS A 71 -6.81 -12.54 -8.07
CA LYS A 71 -5.77 -13.19 -8.85
C LYS A 71 -5.11 -12.15 -9.78
N GLY A 72 -3.99 -11.58 -9.37
CA GLY A 72 -3.44 -10.36 -9.99
C GLY A 72 -3.08 -10.42 -11.48
N GLU A 73 -2.92 -11.61 -12.07
CA GLU A 73 -2.44 -11.77 -13.46
C GLU A 73 -3.27 -10.96 -14.46
N GLY A 74 -2.64 -9.93 -15.06
CA GLY A 74 -3.26 -9.04 -16.04
C GLY A 74 -4.16 -7.93 -15.47
N SER A 75 -4.33 -7.88 -14.14
CA SER A 75 -4.95 -6.79 -13.39
C SER A 75 -3.86 -5.91 -12.78
N GLU A 76 -3.54 -4.79 -13.42
CA GLU A 76 -2.31 -4.03 -13.18
C GLU A 76 -2.49 -2.51 -13.20
N THR A 77 -1.54 -1.81 -12.58
CA THR A 77 -1.35 -0.37 -12.68
C THR A 77 0.11 -0.03 -12.98
N HIS A 78 0.32 1.09 -13.65
CA HIS A 78 1.64 1.57 -14.08
C HIS A 78 1.89 2.98 -13.52
N PRO A 79 2.52 3.10 -12.34
CA PRO A 79 2.84 4.41 -11.78
C PRO A 79 3.97 5.08 -12.59
N ASP A 80 3.63 6.16 -13.29
CA ASP A 80 4.54 6.98 -14.12
C ASP A 80 5.38 7.96 -13.26
N LEU A 81 5.97 7.44 -12.17
CA LEU A 81 6.79 8.21 -11.25
C LEU A 81 8.26 8.14 -11.66
N PRO A 82 9.06 9.20 -11.45
CA PRO A 82 10.50 9.11 -11.70
C PRO A 82 11.06 7.96 -10.85
N PRO A 83 11.95 7.11 -11.39
CA PRO A 83 12.64 6.11 -10.58
C PRO A 83 13.30 6.82 -9.40
N LEU A 84 13.20 6.19 -8.24
CA LEU A 84 13.84 6.69 -7.02
C LEU A 84 15.31 7.00 -7.31
N ASN A 85 15.82 8.10 -6.76
CA ASN A 85 17.23 8.41 -6.88
C ASN A 85 18.03 7.21 -6.37
N GLN A 86 18.92 6.65 -7.20
CA GLN A 86 19.71 5.47 -6.89
C GLN A 86 20.47 5.63 -5.56
N GLY A 87 20.91 6.85 -5.23
CA GLY A 87 21.58 7.14 -3.96
C GLY A 87 20.65 7.04 -2.73
N THR A 88 19.35 7.28 -2.90
CA THR A 88 18.33 7.07 -1.86
C THR A 88 18.04 5.57 -1.71
N ILE A 89 17.88 4.82 -2.82
CA ILE A 89 17.71 3.36 -2.78
C ILE A 89 18.90 2.70 -2.07
N SER A 90 20.13 3.00 -2.47
CA SER A 90 21.32 2.38 -1.90
C SER A 90 21.49 2.68 -0.41
N LYS A 91 21.11 3.87 0.07
CA LYS A 91 21.10 4.20 1.50
C LYS A 91 20.05 3.42 2.27
N ILE A 92 18.85 3.27 1.69
CA ILE A 92 17.76 2.50 2.32
C ILE A 92 18.12 1.02 2.35
N GLU A 93 18.60 0.45 1.25
CA GLU A 93 19.07 -0.95 1.20
C GLU A 93 20.26 -1.22 2.14
N ALA A 94 21.15 -0.24 2.33
CA ALA A 94 22.23 -0.34 3.31
C ALA A 94 21.69 -0.36 4.74
N GLN A 95 20.74 0.53 5.08
CA GLN A 95 20.07 0.52 6.39
C GLN A 95 19.36 -0.82 6.65
N TYR A 96 18.64 -1.37 5.66
CA TYR A 96 18.01 -2.69 5.78
C TYR A 96 19.03 -3.82 5.97
N ARG A 97 20.18 -3.77 5.28
CA ARG A 97 21.27 -4.74 5.47
C ARG A 97 21.91 -4.66 6.86
N GLU A 98 22.09 -3.45 7.38
CA GLU A 98 22.63 -3.21 8.73
C GLU A 98 21.65 -3.69 9.83
N MET A 99 20.36 -3.42 9.69
CA MET A 99 19.32 -3.93 10.58
C MET A 99 19.23 -5.47 10.56
N GLY A 100 19.47 -6.09 9.40
CA GLY A 100 19.58 -7.55 9.26
C GLY A 100 20.84 -8.14 9.90
N HIS A 101 21.92 -7.37 10.05
CA HIS A 101 23.17 -7.81 10.68
C HIS A 101 23.18 -7.71 12.21
N ALA A 102 22.25 -6.96 12.81
CA ALA A 102 22.12 -6.82 14.26
C ALA A 102 21.58 -8.09 14.96
N ARG A 103 21.14 -9.11 14.21
CA ARG A 103 20.77 -10.44 14.74
C ARG A 103 21.87 -11.46 14.49
N LYS A 104 22.97 -11.39 15.24
CA LYS A 104 23.90 -12.53 15.41
C LYS A 104 23.68 -13.21 16.75
N VAL A 105 23.14 -14.43 16.71
CA VAL A 105 23.24 -15.43 17.79
C VAL A 105 24.66 -16.01 17.80
N PRO A 106 25.31 -16.24 18.95
CA PRO A 106 26.73 -16.58 18.99
C PRO A 106 27.05 -18.05 18.65
N SER A 107 28.01 -18.21 17.72
CA SER A 107 29.17 -19.14 17.69
C SER A 107 28.99 -20.65 17.92
N LYS A 108 29.48 -21.47 16.96
CA LYS A 108 30.65 -22.35 17.18
C LYS A 108 31.23 -23.04 15.91
N ARG A 109 32.56 -22.90 15.78
CA ARG A 109 33.62 -23.80 15.24
C ARG A 109 33.84 -23.97 13.72
N GLN A 110 34.83 -23.20 13.25
CA GLN A 110 36.13 -23.60 12.63
C GLN A 110 36.25 -24.89 11.79
N ALA A 111 36.68 -24.73 10.54
CA ALA A 111 37.77 -25.49 9.92
C ALA A 111 38.42 -24.68 8.77
N VAL A 112 39.74 -24.79 8.67
CA VAL A 112 40.69 -24.13 7.73
C VAL A 112 40.98 -25.16 6.60
N VAL A 113 41.23 -24.79 5.33
CA VAL A 113 42.55 -24.58 4.66
C VAL A 113 42.31 -24.33 3.15
N ASP A 114 43.19 -23.47 2.59
CA ASP A 114 43.54 -23.11 1.20
C ASP A 114 43.41 -24.15 0.06
N ASP A 115 43.18 -23.68 -1.19
CA ASP A 115 44.26 -23.58 -2.22
C ASP A 115 43.87 -22.73 -3.47
N ASP A 116 44.90 -22.11 -4.05
CA ASP A 116 44.96 -21.14 -5.16
C ASP A 116 44.48 -21.62 -6.54
N THR A 117 43.85 -20.73 -7.35
CA THR A 117 44.28 -20.45 -8.75
C THR A 117 43.58 -19.22 -9.41
N LYS A 118 44.34 -18.12 -9.53
CA LYS A 118 44.72 -17.37 -10.75
C LYS A 118 43.69 -17.07 -11.88
N LEU A 119 43.56 -15.75 -12.14
CA LEU A 119 43.97 -15.06 -13.39
C LEU A 119 42.92 -14.87 -14.52
N ASN A 120 42.29 -13.69 -14.58
CA ASN A 120 42.50 -12.67 -15.62
C ASN A 120 41.47 -11.53 -15.57
N LEU A 121 41.95 -10.35 -15.17
CA LEU A 121 41.39 -9.04 -15.48
C LEU A 121 42.26 -8.42 -16.59
N LEU A 122 41.66 -7.54 -17.39
CA LEU A 122 42.18 -6.73 -18.50
C LEU A 122 42.01 -7.33 -19.90
N LEU A 123 41.01 -6.83 -20.62
CA LEU A 123 41.17 -6.00 -21.85
C LEU A 123 39.78 -5.62 -22.38
N ALA A 124 39.41 -4.33 -22.28
CA ALA A 124 38.61 -3.58 -23.26
C ALA A 124 38.23 -2.19 -22.69
N LEU A 125 39.20 -1.28 -22.67
CA LEU A 125 38.94 0.14 -22.85
C LEU A 125 39.44 0.47 -24.26
N GLU A 126 38.53 0.78 -25.17
CA GLU A 126 38.82 1.58 -26.35
C GLU A 126 37.82 2.73 -26.41
N GLU A 127 38.37 3.93 -26.38
CA GLU A 127 37.69 5.21 -26.53
C GLU A 127 37.24 5.38 -27.99
N ASN A 128 35.99 5.82 -28.19
CA ASN A 128 35.51 6.34 -29.47
C ASN A 128 34.98 7.76 -29.25
N PRO A 129 35.43 8.79 -29.99
CA PRO A 129 34.92 10.15 -29.84
C PRO A 129 33.49 10.23 -30.41
N ILE A 130 32.54 10.65 -29.58
CA ILE A 130 31.12 10.75 -29.92
C ILE A 130 30.89 12.03 -30.74
N THR A 131 30.34 11.90 -31.94
CA THR A 131 29.97 13.02 -32.83
C THR A 131 28.74 13.80 -32.33
N PRO A 132 28.61 15.11 -32.63
CA PRO A 132 27.51 15.98 -32.16
C PRO A 132 26.10 15.49 -32.53
N ALA A 133 25.94 14.72 -33.60
CA ALA A 133 24.67 14.14 -34.03
C ALA A 133 24.11 13.09 -33.05
N ARG A 134 24.97 12.42 -32.25
CA ARG A 134 24.55 11.50 -31.18
C ARG A 134 24.20 12.22 -29.87
N GLN A 135 24.63 13.47 -29.70
CA GLN A 135 24.23 14.32 -28.57
C GLN A 135 22.76 14.75 -28.72
N LEU A 136 22.37 15.19 -29.92
CA LEU A 136 20.99 15.60 -30.24
C LEU A 136 19.98 14.45 -30.18
N ALA A 137 20.40 13.20 -30.43
CA ALA A 137 19.55 12.01 -30.27
C ALA A 137 19.46 11.49 -28.82
N ARG A 138 20.35 11.93 -27.92
CA ARG A 138 20.27 11.64 -26.48
C ARG A 138 19.33 12.60 -25.76
N ASP A 139 19.26 13.86 -26.21
CA ASP A 139 18.39 14.86 -25.60
C ASP A 139 16.91 14.64 -25.95
N SER A 140 16.60 13.88 -27.02
CA SER A 140 15.24 13.44 -27.35
C SER A 140 14.85 12.06 -26.77
N ASN A 141 15.76 11.38 -26.08
CA ASN A 141 15.57 10.06 -25.46
C ASN A 141 15.95 10.11 -23.96
N LEU A 142 15.44 11.11 -23.23
CA LEU A 142 15.18 10.91 -21.81
C LEU A 142 14.09 9.83 -21.70
N ASN A 143 14.52 8.57 -21.74
CA ASN A 143 13.71 7.41 -21.43
C ASN A 143 13.04 7.67 -20.09
N HIS A 144 11.75 8.00 -20.12
CA HIS A 144 10.88 7.91 -18.98
C HIS A 144 10.92 6.44 -18.54
N LYS A 145 11.76 6.10 -17.57
CA LYS A 145 11.83 4.74 -17.04
C LYS A 145 10.64 4.58 -16.11
N THR A 146 9.56 3.99 -16.62
CA THR A 146 8.37 3.64 -15.83
C THR A 146 8.80 2.79 -14.62
N MET A 147 8.08 2.90 -13.50
CA MET A 147 8.40 2.17 -12.25
C MET A 147 8.20 0.64 -12.35
N GLY A 148 7.77 0.15 -13.52
CA GLY A 148 7.41 -1.23 -13.77
C GLY A 148 5.92 -1.46 -13.59
N LYS A 149 5.50 -2.67 -13.96
CA LYS A 149 4.15 -3.19 -13.82
C LYS A 149 3.89 -3.61 -12.38
N TYR A 150 2.77 -3.14 -11.81
CA TYR A 150 2.30 -3.55 -10.48
C TYR A 150 0.96 -4.28 -10.60
N GLU A 151 0.89 -5.55 -10.17
CA GLU A 151 -0.34 -6.34 -10.23
C GLU A 151 -1.16 -6.22 -8.94
N LEU A 152 -2.48 -6.14 -9.08
CA LEU A 152 -3.45 -6.03 -7.99
C LEU A 152 -3.51 -7.34 -7.20
N GLU A 153 -3.21 -7.28 -5.92
CA GLU A 153 -3.24 -8.42 -5.01
C GLU A 153 -4.59 -8.52 -4.28
N GLN A 154 -5.04 -7.38 -3.77
CA GLN A 154 -6.23 -7.29 -2.93
C GLN A 154 -6.70 -5.85 -2.80
N PHE A 155 -7.93 -5.66 -2.34
CA PHE A 155 -8.38 -4.37 -1.83
C PHE A 155 -9.21 -4.51 -0.56
N HIS A 156 -9.16 -3.48 0.28
CA HIS A 156 -9.85 -3.41 1.57
C HIS A 156 -10.18 -1.98 1.93
N CYS A 157 -11.02 -1.79 2.95
CA CYS A 157 -11.44 -0.47 3.37
C CYS A 157 -11.15 -0.22 4.85
N HIS A 158 -10.78 1.03 5.13
CA HIS A 158 -10.74 1.63 6.45
C HIS A 158 -11.95 2.55 6.63
N TRP A 159 -12.52 2.56 7.81
CA TRP A 159 -13.63 3.39 8.23
C TRP A 159 -13.49 3.70 9.71
N GLY A 160 -14.31 4.62 10.19
CA GLY A 160 -14.45 4.85 11.62
C GLY A 160 -15.91 4.83 12.06
N GLU A 161 -16.10 5.15 13.33
CA GLU A 161 -17.36 4.94 14.04
C GLU A 161 -18.49 5.80 13.47
N THR A 162 -18.15 6.99 12.98
CA THR A 162 -19.06 7.98 12.43
C THR A 162 -18.66 8.37 11.01
N ASP A 163 -19.58 9.01 10.31
CA ASP A 163 -19.46 9.36 8.88
C ASP A 163 -18.48 10.51 8.61
N ASP A 164 -17.95 11.15 9.65
CA ASP A 164 -17.00 12.26 9.58
C ASP A 164 -15.57 11.88 9.99
N GLN A 165 -15.35 10.65 10.48
CA GLN A 165 -14.06 10.19 10.99
C GLN A 165 -13.84 8.73 10.56
N GLY A 166 -12.97 8.48 9.58
CA GLY A 166 -12.66 7.11 9.18
C GLY A 166 -11.60 6.91 8.11
N SER A 167 -11.25 7.95 7.34
CA SER A 167 -10.07 7.89 6.49
C SER A 167 -8.78 7.84 7.31
N GLU A 168 -7.78 7.19 6.74
CA GLU A 168 -6.44 7.12 7.30
C GLU A 168 -5.67 8.39 6.93
N HIS A 169 -5.63 8.71 5.64
CA HIS A 169 -5.15 10.00 5.16
C HIS A 169 -6.10 11.12 5.52
N THR A 170 -5.52 12.31 5.65
CA THR A 170 -6.27 13.56 5.75
C THR A 170 -5.79 14.53 4.69
N ILE A 171 -6.65 15.47 4.30
CA ILE A 171 -6.27 16.58 3.42
C ILE A 171 -6.44 17.86 4.21
N ASN A 172 -5.33 18.55 4.49
CA ASN A 172 -5.31 19.77 5.30
C ASN A 172 -6.04 19.57 6.64
N GLY A 173 -5.72 18.48 7.33
CA GLY A 173 -6.34 18.06 8.60
C GLY A 173 -7.77 17.56 8.50
N THR A 174 -8.39 17.55 7.31
CA THR A 174 -9.77 17.07 7.13
C THR A 174 -9.80 15.56 6.96
N LYS A 175 -10.54 14.88 7.84
CA LYS A 175 -10.89 13.46 7.74
C LYS A 175 -12.13 13.24 6.87
N PHE A 176 -12.22 12.04 6.32
CA PHE A 176 -13.34 11.54 5.52
C PHE A 176 -13.96 10.31 6.22
N ALA A 177 -15.11 9.81 5.75
CA ALA A 177 -15.83 8.71 6.37
C ALA A 177 -15.08 7.36 6.33
N GLY A 178 -14.19 7.21 5.36
CA GLY A 178 -13.40 6.02 5.14
C GLY A 178 -12.37 6.20 4.03
N GLU A 179 -11.61 5.14 3.77
CA GLU A 179 -10.62 5.08 2.71
C GLU A 179 -10.53 3.67 2.15
N LEU A 180 -10.64 3.53 0.83
CA LEU A 180 -10.47 2.25 0.13
C LEU A 180 -9.04 2.15 -0.40
N HIS A 181 -8.38 1.03 -0.16
CA HIS A 181 -7.01 0.76 -0.62
C HIS A 181 -7.01 -0.39 -1.62
N LEU A 182 -6.52 -0.14 -2.84
CA LEU A 182 -6.18 -1.18 -3.82
C LEU A 182 -4.67 -1.41 -3.77
N VAL A 183 -4.27 -2.59 -3.30
CA VAL A 183 -2.88 -2.94 -3.04
C VAL A 183 -2.31 -3.73 -4.20
N HIS A 184 -1.25 -3.21 -4.79
CA HIS A 184 -0.55 -3.83 -5.91
C HIS A 184 0.91 -4.11 -5.53
N TRP A 185 1.57 -5.02 -6.23
CA TRP A 185 2.98 -5.33 -6.03
C TRP A 185 3.77 -5.40 -7.33
N ASN A 186 5.07 -5.05 -7.27
CA ASN A 186 5.93 -4.91 -8.44
C ASN A 186 6.36 -6.26 -9.00
N THR A 187 5.63 -6.75 -10.00
CA THR A 187 5.91 -8.02 -10.69
C THR A 187 7.03 -7.91 -11.73
N THR A 188 7.47 -6.68 -12.03
CA THR A 188 8.63 -6.47 -12.92
C THR A 188 9.95 -6.73 -12.19
N LYS A 189 10.00 -6.49 -10.88
CA LYS A 189 11.24 -6.56 -10.08
C LYS A 189 11.30 -7.75 -9.12
N TYR A 190 10.16 -8.20 -8.60
CA TYR A 190 10.10 -9.23 -7.57
C TYR A 190 9.31 -10.44 -8.05
N HIS A 191 9.55 -11.59 -7.43
CA HIS A 191 8.93 -12.86 -7.80
C HIS A 191 7.70 -13.21 -6.95
N SER A 192 7.50 -12.54 -5.81
CA SER A 192 6.28 -12.69 -5.00
C SER A 192 5.92 -11.40 -4.27
N PHE A 193 4.66 -11.33 -3.80
CA PHE A 193 4.17 -10.24 -2.96
C PHE A 193 5.00 -10.09 -1.67
N GLU A 194 5.35 -11.20 -1.01
CA GLU A 194 6.12 -11.21 0.24
C GLU A 194 7.57 -10.79 0.04
N GLU A 195 8.16 -11.07 -1.12
CA GLU A 195 9.45 -10.53 -1.50
C GLU A 195 9.32 -9.01 -1.71
N ALA A 196 8.38 -8.59 -2.56
CA ALA A 196 8.16 -7.17 -2.86
C ALA A 196 7.95 -6.35 -1.59
N ALA A 197 7.14 -6.81 -0.65
CA ALA A 197 6.84 -6.13 0.61
C ALA A 197 8.08 -5.84 1.51
N LYS A 198 9.27 -6.37 1.18
CA LYS A 198 10.53 -6.08 1.86
C LYS A 198 11.31 -4.90 1.23
N HIS A 199 10.84 -4.35 0.12
CA HIS A 199 11.54 -3.34 -0.65
C HIS A 199 10.75 -2.01 -0.73
N PRO A 200 11.43 -0.84 -0.73
CA PRO A 200 10.77 0.47 -0.71
C PRO A 200 9.85 0.80 -1.89
N ASP A 201 10.04 0.11 -3.01
CA ASP A 201 9.25 0.21 -4.24
C ASP A 201 8.50 -1.09 -4.54
N GLY A 202 8.38 -1.98 -3.55
CA GLY A 202 7.72 -3.26 -3.66
C GLY A 202 6.24 -3.16 -3.95
N LEU A 203 5.55 -2.26 -3.24
CA LEU A 203 4.10 -2.12 -3.31
C LEU A 203 3.70 -0.75 -3.88
N CYS A 204 2.57 -0.74 -4.57
CA CYS A 204 1.88 0.47 -5.01
C CYS A 204 0.45 0.41 -4.49
N VAL A 205 0.03 1.39 -3.69
CA VAL A 205 -1.32 1.43 -3.12
C VAL A 205 -2.07 2.63 -3.65
N ILE A 206 -3.22 2.37 -4.29
CA ILE A 206 -4.17 3.38 -4.71
C ILE A 206 -5.19 3.56 -3.59
N GLY A 207 -5.20 4.75 -2.98
CA GLY A 207 -6.13 5.18 -1.94
C GLY A 207 -7.26 6.04 -2.51
N LEU A 208 -8.50 5.70 -2.15
CA LEU A 208 -9.70 6.48 -2.48
C LEU A 208 -10.37 6.94 -1.19
N LEU A 209 -10.39 8.25 -0.96
CA LEU A 209 -11.12 8.83 0.16
C LEU A 209 -12.63 8.66 -0.07
N ILE A 210 -13.37 8.37 1.01
CA ILE A 210 -14.82 8.12 0.95
C ILE A 210 -15.55 9.22 1.72
N LYS A 211 -16.46 9.92 1.05
CA LYS A 211 -17.42 10.81 1.72
C LYS A 211 -18.83 10.22 1.70
N PRO A 212 -19.69 10.55 2.69
CA PRO A 212 -21.10 10.21 2.63
C PRO A 212 -21.75 10.91 1.43
N GLY A 213 -22.58 10.19 0.69
CA GLY A 213 -23.25 10.72 -0.49
C GLY A 213 -24.17 9.70 -1.14
N LYS A 214 -24.14 9.62 -2.46
CA LYS A 214 -24.91 8.65 -3.22
C LYS A 214 -24.45 7.22 -2.95
N LYS A 215 -25.38 6.28 -3.04
CA LYS A 215 -25.10 4.84 -2.98
C LYS A 215 -24.12 4.45 -4.10
N HIS A 216 -23.02 3.79 -3.75
CA HIS A 216 -22.03 3.33 -4.73
C HIS A 216 -22.35 1.92 -5.21
N HIS A 217 -22.45 1.72 -6.53
CA HIS A 217 -22.89 0.44 -7.11
C HIS A 217 -21.92 -0.71 -6.84
N GLU A 218 -20.60 -0.52 -6.94
CA GLU A 218 -19.65 -1.60 -6.65
C GLU A 218 -19.60 -1.95 -5.15
N ILE A 219 -19.77 -0.96 -4.27
CA ILE A 219 -19.75 -1.20 -2.83
C ILE A 219 -21.00 -1.96 -2.40
N ASP A 220 -22.13 -1.73 -3.07
CA ASP A 220 -23.37 -2.47 -2.80
C ASP A 220 -23.20 -3.98 -3.01
N LYS A 221 -22.38 -4.39 -3.99
CA LYS A 221 -22.07 -5.79 -4.25
C LYS A 221 -21.26 -6.42 -3.11
N ILE A 222 -20.42 -5.63 -2.44
CA ILE A 222 -19.69 -6.06 -1.23
C ILE A 222 -20.66 -6.14 -0.05
N VAL A 223 -21.42 -5.07 0.19
CA VAL A 223 -22.40 -4.97 1.28
C VAL A 223 -23.42 -6.11 1.25
N ALA A 224 -23.92 -6.49 0.06
CA ALA A 224 -24.85 -7.60 -0.13
C ALA A 224 -24.31 -8.96 0.37
N GLN A 225 -22.99 -9.10 0.49
CA GLN A 225 -22.31 -10.35 0.86
C GLN A 225 -21.69 -10.31 2.27
N LEU A 226 -21.70 -9.16 2.97
CA LEU A 226 -21.08 -9.03 4.31
C LEU A 226 -21.67 -9.99 5.35
N LYS A 227 -22.96 -10.34 5.24
CA LYS A 227 -23.60 -11.35 6.12
C LYS A 227 -22.97 -12.74 6.03
N ASN A 228 -22.26 -13.05 4.94
CA ASN A 228 -21.58 -14.33 4.76
C ASN A 228 -20.19 -14.34 5.42
N ILE A 229 -19.68 -13.17 5.81
CA ILE A 229 -18.36 -12.98 6.44
C ILE A 229 -18.48 -12.15 7.72
N GLU A 230 -19.57 -12.31 8.46
CA GLU A 230 -19.86 -11.51 9.65
C GLU A 230 -18.74 -11.63 10.70
N TYR A 231 -18.16 -12.82 10.89
CA TYR A 231 -17.15 -13.12 11.90
C TYR A 231 -15.75 -13.26 11.32
N LYS A 232 -14.73 -12.98 12.15
CA LYS A 232 -13.32 -13.17 11.80
C LYS A 232 -13.07 -14.59 11.30
N GLY A 233 -12.24 -14.69 10.26
CA GLY A 233 -11.84 -15.95 9.63
C GLY A 233 -12.87 -16.50 8.64
N GLN A 234 -14.03 -15.87 8.49
CA GLN A 234 -14.99 -16.25 7.45
C GLN A 234 -14.60 -15.69 6.09
N SER A 235 -14.84 -16.47 5.05
CA SER A 235 -14.71 -16.06 3.67
C SER A 235 -15.89 -16.54 2.82
N THR A 236 -16.10 -15.87 1.69
CA THR A 236 -17.10 -16.25 0.69
C THR A 236 -16.61 -15.88 -0.70
N LYS A 237 -16.98 -16.66 -1.72
CA LYS A 237 -16.66 -16.31 -3.11
C LYS A 237 -17.46 -15.09 -3.54
N ILE A 238 -16.85 -14.25 -4.37
CA ILE A 238 -17.57 -13.14 -5.01
C ILE A 238 -18.59 -13.71 -5.99
N SER A 239 -19.87 -13.60 -5.61
CA SER A 239 -20.99 -14.08 -6.43
C SER A 239 -21.56 -13.04 -7.40
N ILE A 240 -21.26 -11.76 -7.15
CA ILE A 240 -21.69 -10.63 -7.98
C ILE A 240 -20.43 -9.99 -8.59
N PRO A 241 -20.26 -9.97 -9.92
CA PRO A 241 -19.04 -9.47 -10.55
C PRO A 241 -18.71 -8.03 -10.13
N LEU A 242 -17.49 -7.85 -9.61
CA LEU A 242 -16.93 -6.57 -9.16
C LEU A 242 -15.91 -6.07 -10.18
N ASN A 243 -15.93 -4.79 -10.50
CA ASN A 243 -14.88 -4.18 -11.32
C ASN A 243 -14.16 -3.07 -10.54
N PRO A 244 -12.90 -3.27 -10.12
CA PRO A 244 -12.16 -2.26 -9.36
C PRO A 244 -12.00 -0.92 -10.09
N ALA A 245 -12.03 -0.89 -11.42
CA ALA A 245 -11.95 0.36 -12.19
C ALA A 245 -13.15 1.28 -11.93
N ASN A 246 -14.30 0.70 -11.55
CA ASN A 246 -15.52 1.45 -11.26
C ASN A 246 -15.51 2.13 -9.88
N PHE A 247 -14.44 1.96 -9.07
CA PHE A 247 -14.25 2.77 -7.87
C PHE A 247 -13.68 4.16 -8.19
N PHE A 248 -13.03 4.31 -9.34
CA PHE A 248 -12.21 5.49 -9.60
C PHE A 248 -13.09 6.71 -9.89
N PRO A 249 -12.71 7.89 -9.36
CA PRO A 249 -13.42 9.12 -9.64
C PRO A 249 -13.28 9.53 -11.11
N TYR A 250 -14.06 10.55 -11.52
CA TYR A 250 -13.94 11.11 -12.86
C TYR A 250 -12.62 11.87 -13.03
N ASP A 251 -12.25 12.72 -12.04
CA ASP A 251 -10.93 13.35 -11.97
C ASP A 251 -9.94 12.40 -11.29
N THR A 252 -9.05 11.82 -12.10
CA THR A 252 -8.01 10.90 -11.64
C THR A 252 -6.72 11.61 -11.24
N SER A 253 -6.75 12.92 -10.98
CA SER A 253 -5.65 13.65 -10.34
C SER A 253 -5.38 13.11 -8.94
N TYR A 254 -4.11 12.99 -8.57
CA TYR A 254 -3.69 12.28 -7.36
C TYR A 254 -2.46 12.91 -6.69
N TYR A 255 -2.31 12.60 -5.41
CA TYR A 255 -1.11 12.82 -4.63
C TYR A 255 -0.27 11.54 -4.57
N THR A 256 1.05 11.68 -4.51
CA THR A 256 1.94 10.53 -4.38
C THR A 256 3.14 10.81 -3.51
N TYR A 257 3.52 9.80 -2.71
CA TYR A 257 4.67 9.85 -1.81
C TYR A 257 5.11 8.42 -1.44
N GLN A 258 6.29 8.28 -0.84
CA GLN A 258 6.75 7.00 -0.29
C GLN A 258 6.34 6.85 1.17
N GLY A 259 5.77 5.70 1.49
CA GLY A 259 5.23 5.41 2.81
C GLY A 259 5.39 3.96 3.23
N SER A 260 4.51 3.57 4.14
CA SER A 260 4.43 2.21 4.68
C SER A 260 3.05 1.61 4.47
N LEU A 261 2.92 0.33 4.81
CA LEU A 261 1.63 -0.23 5.21
C LEU A 261 1.09 0.51 6.44
N THR A 262 -0.23 0.64 6.54
CA THR A 262 -0.92 1.29 7.67
C THR A 262 -1.37 0.31 8.74
N THR A 263 -1.10 -0.98 8.54
CA THR A 263 -1.27 -2.05 9.52
C THR A 263 0.07 -2.71 9.83
N PRO A 264 0.24 -3.33 11.02
CA PRO A 264 1.40 -4.15 11.33
C PRO A 264 1.72 -5.17 10.21
N PRO A 265 3.00 -5.37 9.87
CA PRO A 265 4.19 -4.83 10.56
C PRO A 265 4.54 -3.38 10.21
N CYS A 266 3.74 -2.63 9.46
CA CYS A 266 4.02 -1.26 9.05
C CYS A 266 5.28 -1.10 8.17
N SER A 267 5.60 -2.10 7.34
CA SER A 267 6.80 -2.07 6.49
C SER A 267 6.80 -0.90 5.51
N GLU A 268 7.94 -0.22 5.38
CA GLU A 268 8.14 0.97 4.53
C GLU A 268 8.42 0.58 3.08
N CYS A 269 7.43 -0.07 2.45
CA CYS A 269 7.52 -0.68 1.13
C CYS A 269 6.49 -0.14 0.13
N VAL A 270 5.82 0.97 0.46
CA VAL A 270 4.65 1.44 -0.29
C VAL A 270 4.92 2.74 -1.03
N ILE A 271 4.62 2.76 -2.31
CA ILE A 271 4.38 3.96 -3.09
C ILE A 271 2.88 4.26 -3.01
N TRP A 272 2.52 5.37 -2.39
CA TRP A 272 1.13 5.80 -2.25
C TRP A 272 0.69 6.61 -3.48
N ILE A 273 -0.53 6.35 -3.92
CA ILE A 273 -1.29 7.14 -4.89
C ILE A 273 -2.63 7.43 -4.24
N VAL A 274 -2.89 8.66 -3.81
CA VAL A 274 -4.15 9.05 -3.16
C VAL A 274 -4.92 9.94 -4.11
N PHE A 275 -6.06 9.49 -4.62
CA PHE A 275 -6.90 10.32 -5.49
C PHE A 275 -7.41 11.55 -4.73
N LYS A 276 -7.46 12.69 -5.43
CA LYS A 276 -7.92 13.95 -4.87
C LYS A 276 -9.43 14.00 -4.72
N GLU A 277 -10.15 13.49 -5.72
CA GLU A 277 -11.61 13.43 -5.71
C GLU A 277 -12.08 12.23 -4.87
N PRO A 278 -12.82 12.46 -3.77
CA PRO A 278 -13.35 11.38 -2.96
C PRO A 278 -14.53 10.70 -3.67
N MET A 279 -14.61 9.37 -3.53
CA MET A 279 -15.81 8.63 -3.94
C MET A 279 -16.95 8.81 -2.94
N GLU A 280 -18.19 8.68 -3.43
CA GLU A 280 -19.39 8.73 -2.60
C GLU A 280 -19.89 7.33 -2.27
N ILE A 281 -20.27 7.11 -1.02
CA ILE A 281 -20.93 5.90 -0.52
C ILE A 281 -22.10 6.34 0.37
N SER A 282 -23.22 5.60 0.42
CA SER A 282 -24.35 5.99 1.27
C SER A 282 -24.10 5.70 2.75
N HIS A 283 -24.83 6.40 3.62
CA HIS A 283 -24.82 6.15 5.07
C HIS A 283 -25.08 4.66 5.39
N ASP A 284 -26.07 4.04 4.74
CA ASP A 284 -26.41 2.63 4.97
C ASP A 284 -25.26 1.66 4.60
N GLN A 285 -24.50 1.99 3.55
CA GLN A 285 -23.34 1.20 3.15
C GLN A 285 -22.20 1.31 4.18
N LEU A 286 -21.94 2.51 4.70
CA LEU A 286 -20.98 2.72 5.79
C LEU A 286 -21.43 2.03 7.09
N ALA A 287 -22.73 2.13 7.42
CA ALA A 287 -23.30 1.45 8.58
C ALA A 287 -23.13 -0.08 8.49
N ALA A 288 -23.27 -0.66 7.30
CA ALA A 288 -23.04 -2.09 7.07
C ALA A 288 -21.58 -2.51 7.30
N PHE A 289 -20.58 -1.66 7.00
CA PHE A 289 -19.18 -1.98 7.32
C PHE A 289 -18.98 -2.15 8.82
N ARG A 290 -19.62 -1.28 9.61
CA ARG A 290 -19.55 -1.24 11.09
C ARG A 290 -20.28 -2.38 11.79
N THR A 291 -20.83 -3.36 11.06
CA THR A 291 -21.50 -4.54 11.65
C THR A 291 -20.60 -5.78 11.71
N ILE A 292 -19.54 -5.85 10.91
CA ILE A 292 -18.64 -7.02 10.92
C ILE A 292 -17.94 -7.16 12.26
N LYS A 293 -17.61 -8.39 12.64
CA LYS A 293 -17.06 -8.75 13.95
C LYS A 293 -15.56 -8.99 13.89
N SER A 294 -14.87 -8.60 14.96
CA SER A 294 -13.41 -8.74 15.13
C SER A 294 -12.96 -10.09 15.70
N TYR A 295 -13.90 -10.97 16.04
CA TYR A 295 -13.67 -12.26 16.69
C TYR A 295 -14.29 -13.42 15.91
N CYS A 296 -13.82 -14.66 16.14
CA CYS A 296 -14.32 -15.83 15.42
C CYS A 296 -15.71 -16.21 15.95
N ARG A 297 -16.54 -16.84 15.12
CA ARG A 297 -17.93 -17.21 15.50
C ARG A 297 -18.01 -18.13 16.72
N GLN A 298 -16.98 -18.95 16.94
CA GLN A 298 -16.92 -19.90 18.05
C GLN A 298 -16.41 -19.27 19.36
N ASP A 299 -15.86 -18.05 19.28
CA ASP A 299 -15.31 -17.35 20.43
C ASP A 299 -16.43 -16.61 21.19
N VAL A 300 -16.20 -16.39 22.49
CA VAL A 300 -17.04 -15.47 23.27
C VAL A 300 -16.77 -14.04 22.77
N CYS A 301 -17.84 -13.25 22.62
CA CYS A 301 -17.70 -11.84 22.28
C CYS A 301 -16.71 -11.16 23.26
N PRO A 302 -15.69 -10.43 22.77
CA PRO A 302 -14.65 -9.87 23.64
C PRO A 302 -15.18 -8.86 24.65
N GLY A 303 -16.39 -8.32 24.47
CA GLY A 303 -16.97 -7.31 25.35
C GLY A 303 -16.12 -6.03 25.42
N ASP A 304 -15.39 -5.74 24.34
CA ASP A 304 -14.64 -4.50 24.18
C ASP A 304 -15.60 -3.30 24.03
N GLU A 305 -15.04 -2.10 23.95
CA GLU A 305 -15.82 -0.87 23.77
C GLU A 305 -16.68 -0.82 22.50
N PHE A 306 -16.53 -1.80 21.61
CA PHE A 306 -17.24 -1.90 20.34
C PHE A 306 -18.17 -3.12 20.26
N ASP A 307 -18.39 -3.83 21.39
CA ASP A 307 -19.18 -5.06 21.45
C ASP A 307 -18.75 -6.10 20.40
N GLY A 308 -17.43 -6.20 20.19
CA GLY A 308 -16.78 -7.08 19.23
C GLY A 308 -17.02 -6.73 17.76
N CYS A 309 -17.60 -5.57 17.45
CA CYS A 309 -17.69 -5.05 16.08
C CYS A 309 -16.41 -4.30 15.68
N VAL A 310 -16.08 -4.34 14.39
CA VAL A 310 -15.08 -3.45 13.80
C VAL A 310 -15.75 -2.10 13.55
N LYS A 311 -15.84 -1.26 14.60
CA LYS A 311 -16.41 0.10 14.49
C LYS A 311 -15.44 1.10 13.90
N THR A 312 -14.15 0.94 14.18
CA THR A 312 -13.07 1.72 13.61
C THR A 312 -11.89 0.83 13.30
N ASN A 313 -11.22 1.10 12.19
CA ASN A 313 -10.04 0.38 11.76
C ASN A 313 -9.02 1.27 11.05
N CYS A 314 -9.01 2.57 11.34
CA CYS A 314 -8.07 3.52 10.75
C CYS A 314 -6.91 3.86 11.72
N ARG A 315 -5.68 3.86 11.21
CA ARG A 315 -4.49 4.36 11.91
C ARG A 315 -4.48 5.90 11.90
N PRO A 316 -4.09 6.57 13.00
CA PRO A 316 -3.84 8.01 12.99
C PRO A 316 -2.74 8.42 12.01
N THR A 317 -2.79 9.67 11.54
CA THR A 317 -1.72 10.27 10.73
C THR A 317 -0.41 10.34 11.52
N VAL A 318 0.68 10.01 10.85
CA VAL A 318 2.05 10.15 11.37
C VAL A 318 2.76 11.35 10.72
N PRO A 319 3.87 11.84 11.29
CA PRO A 319 4.62 12.95 10.71
C PRO A 319 5.12 12.66 9.28
N ILE A 320 5.02 13.65 8.40
CA ILE A 320 5.58 13.58 7.03
C ILE A 320 7.12 13.43 7.03
N GLY A 321 7.78 13.95 8.07
CA GLY A 321 9.23 13.91 8.19
C GLY A 321 9.92 14.72 7.07
N LYS A 322 10.93 14.13 6.44
CA LYS A 322 11.68 14.75 5.32
C LYS A 322 11.14 14.39 3.94
N ARG A 323 10.01 13.68 3.88
CA ARG A 323 9.42 13.23 2.62
C ARG A 323 8.74 14.39 1.90
N GLU A 324 8.65 14.26 0.59
CA GLU A 324 7.93 15.20 -0.26
C GLU A 324 6.68 14.52 -0.81
N VAL A 325 5.55 15.22 -0.74
CA VAL A 325 4.33 14.84 -1.46
C VAL A 325 4.35 15.54 -2.81
N LYS A 326 3.95 14.82 -3.84
CA LYS A 326 3.86 15.33 -5.21
C LYS A 326 2.42 15.27 -5.69
N GLU A 327 2.02 16.25 -6.49
CA GLU A 327 0.72 16.27 -7.18
C GLU A 327 0.92 15.91 -8.65
N CYS A 328 0.11 14.97 -9.14
CA CYS A 328 -0.07 14.67 -10.55
C CYS A 328 -1.49 15.10 -10.98
N ARG A 329 -1.58 15.99 -11.97
CA ARG A 329 -2.86 16.46 -12.53
C ARG A 329 -3.13 15.70 -13.84
N GLN A 330 -4.36 15.23 -14.03
CA GLN A 330 -4.75 14.43 -15.21
C GLN A 330 -5.84 15.10 -16.03
#